data_AF-A0A0F5JV59-F1
#
_entry.id   AF-A0A0F5JV59-F1
#
_cell.length_a   1.000
_cell.length_b   1.000
_cell.length_c   1.000
_cell.angle_alpha   90.00
_cell.angle_beta   90.00
_cell.angle_gamma   90.00
#
_symmetry.space_group_name_H-M   'P 1'
#
loop_
_entity.id
_entity.type
_entity.pdbx_description
1 polymer ?
#
loop_
_entity_poly.entity_id
_entity_poly.type
_entity_poly.pdbx_seq_one_letter_code
_entity_poly.pdbx_strand_id
1 'polypeptide(L)'
;MKYRGTTQLAAIWCNDPEFHAWLADLASIDPSDVTKEGAAEVVRKACNVSSRSDFDKDDAAAERFMREIRNPFNAWRQARRNSVSQTSNSILKVI
;
A
#
# COMPACT_ATOMS: atom_id res chain seq x y z
N MET A 1 -3.68 -4.78 22.65
CA MET A 1 -4.26 -4.06 21.50
C MET A 1 -3.70 -2.67 21.40
N LYS A 2 -2.46 -2.61 20.92
CA LYS A 2 -1.65 -1.39 20.73
C LYS A 2 -2.00 -0.70 19.40
N TYR A 3 -2.71 -1.38 18.49
CA TYR A 3 -2.95 -0.96 17.12
C TYR A 3 -4.44 -1.01 16.73
N ARG A 4 -5.31 -0.35 17.49
CA ARG A 4 -6.73 -0.20 17.12
C ARG A 4 -6.83 0.57 15.78
N GLY A 5 -7.60 0.05 14.82
CA GLY A 5 -7.91 0.76 13.56
C GLY A 5 -7.09 0.33 12.34
N THR A 6 -6.18 -0.63 12.49
CA THR A 6 -5.46 -1.23 11.36
C THR A 6 -6.40 -1.93 10.37
N THR A 7 -7.50 -2.54 10.84
CA THR A 7 -8.52 -3.11 9.96
C THR A 7 -9.16 -2.06 9.06
N GLN A 8 -9.49 -0.89 9.62
CA GLN A 8 -10.11 0.20 8.87
C GLN A 8 -9.14 0.80 7.86
N LEU A 9 -7.88 1.00 8.25
CA LEU A 9 -6.83 1.49 7.34
C LEU A 9 -6.57 0.51 6.19
N ALA A 10 -6.45 -0.78 6.49
CA ALA A 10 -6.31 -1.81 5.47
C ALA A 10 -7.50 -1.82 4.50
N ALA A 11 -8.73 -1.68 5.02
CA ALA A 11 -9.93 -1.59 4.19
C ALA A 11 -9.93 -0.34 3.30
N ILE A 12 -9.47 0.81 3.80
CA ILE A 12 -9.34 2.04 3.02
C ILE A 12 -8.34 1.83 1.86
N TRP A 13 -7.15 1.32 2.14
CA TRP A 13 -6.13 1.11 1.09
C TRP A 13 -6.51 0.06 0.06
N CYS A 14 -7.26 -0.97 0.43
CA CYS A 14 -7.77 -1.93 -0.56
C CYS A 14 -8.70 -1.29 -1.61
N ASN A 15 -9.22 -0.08 -1.37
CA ASN A 15 -10.00 0.69 -2.35
C ASN A 15 -9.22 1.87 -2.95
N ASP A 16 -7.96 2.08 -2.54
CA ASP A 16 -7.16 3.24 -2.95
C ASP A 16 -6.45 2.94 -4.29
N PRO A 17 -6.71 3.74 -5.35
CA PRO A 17 -6.05 3.55 -6.65
C PRO A 17 -4.51 3.67 -6.58
N GLU A 18 -3.95 4.49 -5.67
CA GLU A 18 -2.50 4.56 -5.50
C GLU A 18 -1.94 3.25 -4.93
N PHE A 19 -2.69 2.62 -4.03
CA PHE A 19 -2.31 1.33 -3.48
C PHE A 19 -2.37 0.23 -4.54
N HIS A 20 -3.39 0.26 -5.40
CA HIS A 20 -3.49 -0.66 -6.54
C HIS A 20 -2.32 -0.48 -7.51
N ALA A 21 -1.95 0.77 -7.82
CA ALA A 21 -0.78 1.05 -8.64
C ALA A 21 0.52 0.54 -8.01
N TRP A 22 0.68 0.66 -6.69
CA TRP A 22 1.84 0.09 -6.00
C TRP A 22 1.87 -1.44 -6.07
N LEU A 23 0.74 -2.11 -5.86
CA LEU A 23 0.65 -3.56 -5.98
C LEU A 23 0.92 -4.03 -7.42
N ALA A 24 0.44 -3.28 -8.40
CA ALA A 24 0.69 -3.54 -9.81
C ALA A 24 2.16 -3.37 -10.18
N ASP A 25 2.82 -2.31 -9.70
CA ASP A 25 4.27 -2.12 -9.85
C ASP A 25 5.04 -3.30 -9.23
N LEU A 26 4.64 -3.78 -8.04
CA LEU A 26 5.27 -4.95 -7.39
C LEU A 26 5.07 -6.25 -8.17
N ALA A 27 3.89 -6.46 -8.74
CA ALA A 27 3.56 -7.65 -9.50
C ALA A 27 3.93 -7.55 -10.99
N SER A 28 4.41 -6.38 -11.45
CA SER A 28 4.67 -6.07 -12.86
C SER A 28 3.45 -6.32 -13.76
N ILE A 29 2.26 -5.93 -13.30
CA ILE A 29 0.99 -6.01 -14.03
C ILE A 29 0.39 -4.61 -14.22
N ASP A 30 -0.73 -4.52 -14.95
CA ASP A 30 -1.45 -3.26 -15.07
C ASP A 30 -2.22 -2.92 -13.77
N PRO A 31 -2.21 -1.66 -13.30
CA PRO A 31 -3.02 -1.23 -12.15
C PRO A 31 -4.51 -1.54 -12.27
N SER A 32 -5.07 -1.56 -13.48
CA SER A 32 -6.47 -1.88 -13.73
C SER A 32 -6.81 -3.37 -13.49
N ASP A 33 -5.82 -4.25 -13.51
CA ASP A 33 -5.98 -5.68 -13.20
C ASP A 33 -6.01 -5.94 -11.69
N VAL A 34 -5.64 -4.95 -10.87
CA VAL A 34 -5.70 -5.08 -9.40
C VAL A 34 -7.12 -4.81 -8.92
N THR A 35 -7.77 -5.87 -8.43
CA THR A 35 -9.09 -5.76 -7.81
C THR A 35 -8.99 -5.47 -6.31
N LYS A 36 -10.06 -4.90 -5.74
CA LYS A 36 -10.20 -4.71 -4.29
C LYS A 36 -10.01 -6.01 -3.50
N GLU A 37 -10.60 -7.10 -3.97
CA GLU A 37 -10.48 -8.42 -3.36
C GLU A 37 -9.06 -8.96 -3.47
N GLY A 38 -8.38 -8.74 -4.61
CA GLY A 38 -6.96 -9.06 -4.80
C GLY A 38 -6.06 -8.29 -3.83
N ALA A 39 -6.25 -6.97 -3.71
CA ALA A 39 -5.52 -6.15 -2.75
C ALA A 39 -5.74 -6.63 -1.30
N ALA A 40 -6.96 -7.01 -0.95
CA ALA A 40 -7.27 -7.54 0.37
C ALA A 40 -6.63 -8.92 0.63
N GLU A 41 -6.49 -9.76 -0.40
CA GLU A 41 -5.80 -11.04 -0.32
C GLU A 41 -4.30 -10.85 -0.06
N VAL A 42 -3.67 -9.88 -0.74
CA VAL A 42 -2.26 -9.52 -0.49
C VAL A 42 -2.08 -9.08 0.97
N VAL A 43 -2.94 -8.22 1.49
CA VAL A 43 -2.87 -7.76 2.88
C VAL A 43 -3.04 -8.92 3.87
N ARG A 44 -3.98 -9.83 3.63
CA ARG A 44 -4.16 -11.04 4.47
C ARG A 44 -2.92 -11.91 4.50
N LYS A 45 -2.34 -12.19 3.32
CA LYS A 45 -1.11 -12.99 3.18
C LYS A 45 0.07 -12.34 3.89
N ALA A 46 0.30 -11.05 3.66
CA ALA A 46 1.40 -10.31 4.29
C ALA A 46 1.30 -10.28 5.82
N CYS A 47 0.08 -10.22 6.35
CA CYS A 47 -0.15 -10.12 7.80
C CYS A 47 -0.33 -11.49 8.48
N ASN A 48 -0.37 -12.57 7.69
CA ASN A 48 -0.61 -13.94 8.13
C ASN A 48 -1.92 -14.10 8.91
N VAL A 49 -3.02 -13.56 8.36
CA VAL A 49 -4.36 -13.66 8.93
C VAL A 49 -5.35 -14.22 7.92
N SER A 50 -6.28 -15.05 8.40
CA SER A 50 -7.31 -15.67 7.56
C SER A 50 -8.47 -14.73 7.27
N SER A 51 -8.77 -13.81 8.20
CA SER A 51 -9.88 -12.87 8.05
C SER A 51 -9.51 -11.44 8.47
N ARG A 52 -10.22 -10.45 7.93
CA ARG A 52 -10.08 -9.04 8.34
C ARG A 52 -10.41 -8.83 9.83
N SER A 53 -11.26 -9.67 10.42
CA SER A 53 -11.62 -9.58 11.85
C SER A 53 -10.54 -10.10 12.81
N ASP A 54 -9.56 -10.83 12.30
CA ASP A 54 -8.43 -11.32 13.12
C ASP A 54 -7.34 -10.24 13.27
N PHE A 55 -7.37 -9.24 12.40
CA PHE A 55 -6.37 -8.19 12.30
C PHE A 55 -6.28 -7.31 13.54
N ASP A 56 -7.42 -6.90 14.10
CA ASP A 56 -7.42 -6.07 15.32
C ASP A 56 -7.11 -6.91 16.57
N LYS A 57 -7.26 -8.23 16.52
CA LYS A 57 -7.08 -9.13 17.67
C LYS A 57 -5.63 -9.61 17.83
N ASP A 58 -4.83 -9.50 16.77
CA ASP A 58 -3.42 -9.92 16.76
C ASP A 58 -2.50 -8.70 16.62
N ASP A 59 -1.88 -8.30 17.73
CA ASP A 59 -0.90 -7.21 17.74
C ASP A 59 0.31 -7.53 16.80
N ALA A 60 0.65 -8.81 16.56
CA ALA A 60 1.70 -9.19 15.62
C ALA A 60 1.28 -9.05 14.15
N ALA A 61 0.00 -9.28 13.83
CA ALA A 61 -0.55 -9.01 12.50
C ALA A 61 -0.48 -7.51 12.17
N ALA A 62 -0.80 -6.65 13.14
CA ALA A 62 -0.67 -5.21 12.99
C ALA A 62 0.80 -4.78 12.78
N GLU A 63 1.76 -5.38 13.49
CA GLU A 63 3.18 -5.10 13.27
C GLU A 63 3.66 -5.53 11.88
N ARG A 64 3.24 -6.70 11.40
CA ARG A 64 3.50 -7.14 10.02
C ARG A 64 2.90 -6.16 9.01
N PHE A 65 1.67 -5.70 9.22
CA PHE A 65 1.07 -4.71 8.32
C PHE A 65 1.90 -3.42 8.23
N MET A 66 2.36 -2.92 9.38
CA MET A 66 3.18 -1.72 9.41
C MET A 66 4.50 -1.92 8.64
N ARG A 67 5.15 -3.06 8.86
CA ARG A 67 6.47 -3.38 8.29
C ARG A 67 6.41 -3.76 6.81
N GLU A 68 5.50 -4.65 6.43
CA GLU A 68 5.45 -5.28 5.10
C GLU A 68 4.61 -4.48 4.10
N ILE A 69 3.62 -3.71 4.57
CA ILE A 69 2.68 -2.99 3.68
C ILE A 69 2.85 -1.48 3.82
N ARG A 70 2.60 -0.93 5.01
CA ARG A 70 2.52 0.52 5.21
C ARG A 70 3.84 1.22 4.88
N ASN A 71 4.95 0.74 5.43
CA ASN A 71 6.24 1.39 5.26
C ASN A 71 6.72 1.33 3.79
N PRO A 72 6.69 0.17 3.11
CA PRO A 72 7.02 0.08 1.68
C PRO A 72 6.13 0.94 0.80
N PHE A 73 4.80 0.91 1.02
CA PHE A 73 3.86 1.72 0.24
C PHE A 73 4.13 3.22 0.40
N ASN A 74 4.39 3.69 1.62
CA ASN A 74 4.74 5.09 1.85
C ASN A 74 6.06 5.50 1.21
N ALA A 75 7.07 4.63 1.24
CA ALA A 75 8.36 4.87 0.59
C ALA A 75 8.18 4.98 -0.94
N TRP A 76 7.40 4.08 -1.53
CA TRP A 76 7.06 4.11 -2.96
C TRP A 76 6.30 5.39 -3.34
N ARG A 77 5.31 5.82 -2.54
CA ARG A 77 4.58 7.08 -2.78
C ARG A 77 5.48 8.29 -2.74
N GLN A 78 6.42 8.33 -1.79
CA GLN A 78 7.40 9.41 -1.70
C GLN A 78 8.35 9.41 -2.90
N ALA A 79 8.84 8.25 -3.32
CA ALA A 79 9.71 8.14 -4.50
C ALA A 79 9.00 8.64 -5.77
N ARG A 80 7.73 8.28 -5.98
CA ARG A 80 6.93 8.78 -7.12
C ARG A 80 6.67 10.27 -7.07
N ARG A 81 6.40 10.83 -5.89
CA ARG A 81 6.24 12.28 -5.77
C ARG A 81 7.54 13.02 -6.08
N ASN A 82 8.66 12.49 -5.60
CA ASN A 82 9.97 13.08 -5.84
C ASN A 82 10.38 13.01 -7.32
N SER A 83 10.05 11.92 -8.02
CA SER A 83 10.34 11.81 -9.45
C SER A 83 9.51 12.78 -10.29
N VAL A 84 8.23 12.98 -9.97
CA VAL A 84 7.38 13.98 -10.64
C VAL A 84 7.91 15.41 -10.41
N SER A 85 8.38 15.73 -9.21
CA SER A 85 8.95 17.06 -8.91
C SER A 85 10.30 17.33 -9.59
N GLN A 86 11.08 16.30 -9.94
CA GLN A 86 12.35 16.48 -10.68
C GLN A 86 12.13 16.75 -12.17
N THR A 87 11.09 16.17 -12.78
CA THR A 87 10.79 16.39 -14.21
C THR A 87 10.38 17.83 -14.51
N SER A 88 9.66 18.49 -13.58
CA SER A 88 9.25 19.90 -13.75
C SER A 88 10.42 20.90 -13.71
N ASN A 89 11.54 20.55 -13.07
CA ASN A 89 12.68 21.46 -12.91
C ASN A 89 13.69 21.42 -14.08
N SER A 90 13.49 20.51 -15.05
CA SER A 90 14.37 20.40 -16.23
C SER A 90 13.84 21.14 -17.47
N ILE A 91 12.53 21.44 -17.53
CA ILE A 91 11.94 22.15 -18.68
C ILE A 91 12.14 23.68 -18.59
N LEU A 92 12.33 24.23 -17.40
CA LEU A 92 12.50 25.69 -17.19
C LEU A 92 13.96 26.19 -17.23
N LYS A 93 14.95 25.34 -17.54
CA LYS A 93 16.37 25.73 -17.62
C LYS A 93 16.91 25.90 -19.05
N VAL A 94 16.07 25.78 -20.08
CA VAL A 94 16.49 25.80 -21.50
C VAL A 94 15.84 26.95 -22.30
N ILE A 95 15.31 27.96 -21.61
CA ILE A 95 14.76 29.19 -22.22
C ILE A 95 15.34 30.42 -21.56
#